data_AF-A0A2G2GDT7-F1
#
_entry.id   AF-A0A2G2GDT7-F1
#
_cell.length_a   1.000
_cell.length_b   1.000
_cell.length_c   1.000
_cell.angle_alpha   90.00
_cell.angle_beta   90.00
_cell.angle_gamma   90.00
#
_symmetry.space_group_name_H-M   'P 1'
#
loop_
_entity.id
_entity.type
_entity.pdbx_description
1 polymer ?
#
loop_
_entity_poly.entity_id
_entity_poly.type
_entity_poly.pdbx_seq_one_letter_code
_entity_poly.pdbx_strand_id
1 'polypeptide(L)'
;MTCEFNLNTLSFTINKIKESAEKCNKQMRPRGVKRHVYTVIVYDANNTKISEGVLFKDFKKVVEEIRNTQNGRVETSCCPEAF
;
A
#
# COMPACT_ATOMS: atom_id res chain seq x y z
N MET A 1 2.24 -5.71 -6.22
CA MET A 1 2.44 -6.82 -5.26
C MET A 1 1.13 -7.00 -4.50
N THR A 2 0.64 -8.23 -4.40
CA THR A 2 -0.59 -8.57 -3.66
C THR A 2 -0.19 -9.29 -2.38
N CYS A 3 -0.73 -8.86 -1.23
CA CYS A 3 -0.48 -9.46 0.09
C CYS A 3 -1.81 -9.73 0.78
N GLU A 4 -2.05 -10.97 1.20
CA GLU A 4 -3.20 -11.32 2.05
C GLU A 4 -2.84 -11.07 3.52
N PHE A 5 -3.82 -10.67 4.33
CA PHE A 5 -3.61 -10.41 5.75
C PHE A 5 -4.77 -10.91 6.62
N ASN A 6 -4.42 -11.33 7.83
CA ASN A 6 -5.35 -11.60 8.92
C ASN A 6 -4.84 -10.92 10.20
N LEU A 7 -5.63 -10.96 11.27
CA LEU A 7 -5.26 -10.37 12.57
C LEU A 7 -3.89 -10.82 13.08
N ASN A 8 -3.47 -12.06 12.79
CA ASN A 8 -2.19 -12.61 13.23
C ASN A 8 -0.99 -12.13 12.38
N THR A 9 -1.23 -11.76 11.11
CA THR A 9 -0.20 -11.28 10.18
C THR A 9 -0.24 -9.78 9.95
N LEU A 10 -1.16 -9.05 10.61
CA LEU A 10 -1.42 -7.64 10.38
C LEU A 10 -0.17 -6.75 10.54
N SER A 11 0.58 -6.93 11.62
CA SER A 11 1.85 -6.21 11.85
C SER A 11 2.91 -6.52 10.80
N PHE A 12 2.97 -7.77 10.34
CA PHE A 12 3.89 -8.21 9.29
C PHE A 12 3.51 -7.59 7.94
N THR A 13 2.21 -7.59 7.60
CA THR A 13 1.68 -6.97 6.38
C THR A 13 1.96 -5.46 6.36
N ILE A 14 1.70 -4.75 7.46
CA ILE A 14 1.99 -3.31 7.56
C ILE A 14 3.49 -3.04 7.36
N ASN A 15 4.37 -3.82 7.99
CA ASN A 15 5.81 -3.68 7.80
C ASN A 15 6.23 -3.94 6.35
N LYS A 16 5.71 -4.99 5.71
CA LYS A 16 5.99 -5.28 4.29
C LYS A 16 5.53 -4.17 3.36
N ILE A 17 4.35 -3.59 3.61
CA ILE A 17 3.83 -2.45 2.85
C ILE A 17 4.78 -1.25 3.02
N LYS A 18 5.20 -0.95 4.24
CA LYS A 18 6.14 0.13 4.52
C LYS A 18 7.48 -0.07 3.81
N GLU A 19 8.08 -1.25 3.93
CA GLU A 19 9.34 -1.58 3.24
C GLU A 19 9.22 -1.46 1.72
N SER A 20 8.10 -1.92 1.15
CA SER A 20 7.84 -1.85 -0.28
C SER A 20 7.66 -0.42 -0.76
N ALA A 21 6.98 0.43 0.03
CA ALA A 21 6.86 1.84 -0.25
C ALA A 21 8.22 2.55 -0.16
N GLU A 22 9.02 2.29 0.87
CA GLU A 22 10.37 2.85 0.98
C GLU A 22 11.25 2.47 -0.21
N LYS A 23 11.17 1.21 -0.68
CA LYS A 23 11.84 0.78 -1.91
C LYS A 23 11.33 1.54 -3.14
N CYS A 24 10.01 1.73 -3.26
CA CYS A 24 9.40 2.51 -4.33
C CYS A 24 9.90 3.97 -4.36
N ASN A 25 9.99 4.62 -3.20
CA ASN A 25 10.47 6.01 -3.11
C ASN A 25 11.97 6.15 -3.39
N LYS A 26 12.75 5.10 -3.08
CA LYS A 26 14.19 5.03 -3.34
C LYS A 26 14.53 4.57 -4.78
N GLN A 27 13.53 4.27 -5.63
CA GLN A 27 13.81 3.93 -7.02
C GLN A 27 14.48 5.10 -7.74
N MET A 28 15.43 4.75 -8.61
CA MET A 28 16.16 5.70 -9.43
C MET A 28 15.17 6.42 -10.35
N ARG A 29 15.22 7.75 -10.36
CA ARG A 29 14.27 8.60 -11.09
C ARG A 29 14.85 8.92 -12.49
N PRO A 30 14.41 8.26 -13.56
CA PRO A 30 14.80 8.66 -14.91
C PRO A 30 14.25 10.05 -15.25
N ARG A 31 14.83 10.70 -16.26
CA ARG A 31 14.36 12.01 -16.74
C ARG A 31 12.86 11.95 -17.07
N GLY A 32 12.10 12.93 -16.61
CA GLY A 32 10.65 13.01 -16.81
C GLY A 32 9.79 12.40 -15.69
N VAL A 33 10.40 11.81 -14.65
CA VAL A 33 9.67 11.31 -13.47
C VAL A 33 9.82 12.28 -12.30
N LYS A 34 8.70 12.81 -11.80
CA LYS A 34 8.64 13.74 -10.66
C LYS A 34 8.83 13.01 -9.33
N ARG A 35 8.08 11.92 -9.14
CA ARG A 35 8.15 11.03 -7.97
C ARG A 35 7.57 9.67 -8.31
N HIS A 36 7.90 8.65 -7.53
CA HIS A 36 7.18 7.39 -7.57
C HIS A 36 6.01 7.46 -6.57
N VAL A 37 4.81 7.17 -7.06
CA VAL A 37 3.59 7.12 -6.25
C VAL A 37 3.35 5.67 -5.86
N TYR A 38 3.32 5.43 -4.56
CA TYR A 38 3.01 4.12 -4.01
C TYR A 38 1.54 4.09 -3.58
N THR A 39 0.72 3.36 -4.32
CA THR A 39 -0.72 3.21 -4.09
C THR A 39 -0.98 1.93 -3.34
N VAL A 40 -1.88 2.00 -2.36
CA VAL A 40 -2.36 0.85 -1.60
C VAL A 40 -3.87 0.78 -1.72
N ILE A 41 -4.35 -0.41 -2.07
CA ILE A 41 -5.76 -0.73 -2.18
C ILE A 41 -6.06 -1.82 -1.14
N VAL A 42 -7.05 -1.57 -0.29
CA VAL A 42 -7.50 -2.50 0.73
C VAL A 42 -8.81 -3.14 0.28
N TYR A 43 -8.84 -4.46 0.28
CA TYR A 43 -9.99 -5.29 -0.01
C TYR A 43 -10.43 -6.04 1.24
N ASP A 44 -11.74 -6.23 1.39
CA ASP A 44 -12.31 -7.10 2.43
C ASP A 44 -12.11 -8.59 2.12
N ALA A 45 -12.57 -9.45 3.02
CA ALA A 45 -12.56 -10.91 2.82
C ALA A 45 -13.41 -11.38 1.62
N ASN A 46 -14.34 -10.56 1.12
CA ASN A 46 -15.16 -10.82 -0.05
C ASN A 46 -14.55 -10.26 -1.36
N ASN A 47 -13.30 -9.79 -1.33
CA ASN A 47 -12.64 -9.07 -2.43
C ASN A 47 -13.35 -7.77 -2.87
N THR A 48 -14.13 -7.14 -1.99
CA THR A 48 -14.70 -5.81 -2.22
C THR A 48 -13.67 -4.75 -1.87
N LYS A 49 -13.43 -3.80 -2.79
CA LYS A 49 -12.55 -2.65 -2.55
C LYS A 49 -13.16 -1.76 -1.46
N ILE A 50 -12.50 -1.66 -0.31
CA ILE A 50 -12.94 -0.82 0.81
C ILE A 50 -12.29 0.56 0.70
N SER A 51 -10.99 0.59 0.39
CA SER A 51 -10.19 1.81 0.48
C SER A 51 -9.07 1.83 -0.54
N GLU A 52 -8.68 3.03 -0.94
CA GLU A 52 -7.52 3.31 -1.77
C GLU A 52 -6.82 4.55 -1.24
N GLY A 53 -5.50 4.48 -1.08
CA GLY A 53 -4.70 5.59 -0.57
C GLY A 53 -3.29 5.57 -1.13
N VAL A 54 -2.66 6.74 -1.15
CA VAL A 54 -1.24 6.88 -1.52
C VAL A 54 -0.42 6.88 -0.24
N LEU A 55 0.46 5.89 -0.06
CA LEU A 55 1.04 5.62 1.26
C LEU A 55 1.79 6.81 1.86
N PHE A 56 2.50 7.61 1.06
CA PHE A 56 3.22 8.78 1.57
C PHE A 56 2.32 9.91 2.08
N LYS A 57 1.03 9.90 1.71
CA LYS A 57 0.03 10.88 2.15
C LYS A 57 -0.97 10.29 3.14
N ASP A 58 -1.34 9.03 2.94
CA ASP A 58 -2.49 8.38 3.57
C ASP A 58 -2.09 7.18 4.45
N PHE A 59 -0.81 6.98 4.80
CA PHE A 59 -0.34 5.79 5.53
C PHE A 59 -1.17 5.49 6.78
N LYS A 60 -1.43 6.52 7.60
CA LYS A 60 -2.19 6.37 8.85
C LYS A 60 -3.60 5.85 8.56
N LYS A 61 -4.27 6.43 7.57
CA LYS A 61 -5.61 6.02 7.14
C LYS A 61 -5.62 4.57 6.63
N VAL A 62 -4.65 4.19 5.81
CA VAL A 62 -4.51 2.82 5.29
C VAL A 62 -4.30 1.82 6.45
N VAL A 63 -3.49 2.16 7.44
CA VAL A 63 -3.28 1.30 8.62
C VAL A 63 -4.56 1.17 9.47
N GLU A 64 -5.31 2.25 9.66
CA GLU A 64 -6.60 2.21 10.35
C GLU A 64 -7.60 1.31 9.61
N GLU A 65 -7.71 1.43 8.28
CA GLU A 65 -8.60 0.60 7.46
C GLU A 65 -8.23 -0.89 7.51
N ILE A 66 -6.93 -1.22 7.41
CA ILE A 66 -6.44 -2.60 7.54
C ILE A 66 -6.80 -3.17 8.92
N ARG A 67 -6.66 -2.37 9.99
CA ARG A 67 -7.05 -2.77 11.36
C ARG A 67 -8.55 -2.98 11.50
N ASN A 68 -9.36 -2.11 10.90
CA ASN A 68 -10.82 -2.21 10.94
C ASN A 68 -11.34 -3.42 10.17
N THR A 69 -10.69 -3.76 9.06
CA THR A 69 -11.12 -4.86 8.17
C THR A 69 -10.87 -6.23 8.81
N GLN A 70 -9.87 -6.35 9.71
CA GLN A 70 -9.45 -7.56 10.44
C GLN A 70 -8.90 -8.70 9.56
N ASN A 71 -9.58 -9.05 8.46
CA ASN A 71 -9.19 -10.04 7.46
C ASN A 71 -9.47 -9.50 6.05
N GLY A 72 -8.48 -9.57 5.16
CA GLY A 72 -8.66 -9.09 3.80
C GLY A 72 -7.41 -9.22 2.94
N ARG A 73 -7.39 -8.48 1.84
CA ARG A 73 -6.29 -8.46 0.89
C ARG A 73 -5.83 -7.02 0.67
N VAL A 74 -4.53 -6.80 0.65
CA VAL A 74 -3.95 -5.52 0.24
C VAL A 74 -3.26 -5.70 -1.11
N GLU A 75 -3.60 -4.83 -2.05
CA GLU A 75 -2.82 -4.66 -3.27
C GLU A 75 -2.00 -3.40 -3.20
N THR A 76 -0.78 -3.49 -3.68
CA THR A 76 0.15 -2.38 -3.70
C THR A 76 0.76 -2.22 -5.09
N SER A 77 0.88 -0.98 -5.53
CA SER A 77 1.49 -0.62 -6.80
C SER A 77 2.45 0.53 -6.62
N CYS A 78 3.54 0.52 -7.38
CA CYS A 78 4.53 1.58 -7.44
C CYS A 78 4.55 2.11 -8.88
N CYS A 79 3.96 3.28 -9.11
CA CYS A 79 3.90 3.88 -10.44
C CYS A 79 4.72 5.18 -10.49
N PRO A 80 5.54 5.41 -11.52
CA PRO A 80 6.18 6.71 -11.73
C PRO A 80 5.12 7.76 -12.10
N GLU A 81 5.08 8.87 -11.37
CA GLU A 81 4.32 10.07 -11.72
C GLU A 81 5.19 10.92 -12.63
N ALA A 82 4.76 11.08 -13.89
CA ALA A 82 5.40 11.94 -14.86
C ALA A 82 5.22 13.42 -14.45
N PHE A 83 6.15 14.28 -14.91
CA PHE A 83 6.04 15.73 -14.79
C PHE A 83 4.86 16.30 -15.59
#